data_AF-A0A5C7MA41-F1
#
_entry.id   AF-A0A5C7MA41-F1
#
_cell.length_a   1.000
_cell.length_b   1.000
_cell.length_c   1.000
_cell.angle_alpha   90.00
_cell.angle_beta   90.00
_cell.angle_gamma   90.00
#
_symmetry.space_group_name_H-M   'P 1'
#
loop_
_entity.id
_entity.type
_entity.pdbx_description
1 polymer ?
#
loop_
_entity_poly.entity_id
_entity_poly.type
_entity_poly.pdbx_seq_one_letter_code
_entity_poly.pdbx_strand_id
1 'polypeptide(L)'
;MTVGPSLADFLRHERVPAGLMDRLDYIASPGPAGSWPPRPGCCEHRDIGIVRAWATIDLAAWLREAPQVFGPHRPHELEQLAAVGAQLRTTGEGAQVLWALDLITPVQWVDHPVPALAVSELITYGPRLSDSAVSAADAKLRAVGWAESTHEANQMCIINHVRCYETSWHGGESQSTRPAA
;
A
#
# COMPACT_ATOMS: atom_id res chain seq x y z
N MET A 1 -15.97 17.57 17.14
CA MET A 1 -15.20 16.53 16.43
C MET A 1 -14.46 17.22 15.30
N THR A 2 -13.17 17.47 15.47
CA THR A 2 -12.30 17.95 14.39
C THR A 2 -12.11 16.79 13.43
N VAL A 3 -12.61 16.95 12.20
CA VAL A 3 -12.35 16.00 11.11
C VAL A 3 -10.83 16.02 10.88
N GLY A 4 -10.16 14.87 11.04
CA GLY A 4 -8.74 14.75 10.72
C GLY A 4 -8.48 15.14 9.25
N PRO A 5 -7.25 15.52 8.89
CA PRO A 5 -6.94 15.93 7.51
C PRO A 5 -7.27 14.80 6.55
N SER A 6 -7.98 15.10 5.45
CA SER A 6 -8.17 14.13 4.38
C SER A 6 -6.84 13.90 3.65
N LEU A 7 -6.66 12.73 3.02
CA LEU A 7 -5.48 12.45 2.21
C LEU A 7 -5.29 13.52 1.11
N ALA A 8 -6.38 13.95 0.47
CA ALA A 8 -6.33 14.98 -0.57
C ALA A 8 -5.90 16.36 -0.01
N ASP A 9 -6.29 16.70 1.22
CA ASP A 9 -5.82 17.94 1.87
C ASP A 9 -4.34 17.87 2.19
N PHE A 10 -3.88 16.73 2.70
CA PHE A 10 -2.46 16.48 2.97
C PHE A 10 -1.62 16.59 1.69
N LEU A 11 -1.99 15.89 0.61
CA LEU A 11 -1.23 15.92 -0.64
C LEU A 11 -1.19 17.32 -1.28
N ARG A 12 -2.28 18.09 -1.16
CA ARG A 12 -2.30 19.49 -1.61
C ARG A 12 -1.42 20.38 -0.75
N HIS A 13 -1.42 20.17 0.58
CA HIS A 13 -0.55 20.90 1.50
C HIS A 13 0.93 20.65 1.20
N GLU A 14 1.30 19.40 0.94
CA GLU A 14 2.65 18.97 0.57
C GLU A 14 3.05 19.30 -0.87
N ARG A 15 2.16 19.99 -1.60
CA ARG A 15 2.37 20.45 -2.98
C ARG A 15 2.74 19.33 -3.96
N VAL A 16 2.13 18.16 -3.79
CA VAL A 16 2.31 17.04 -4.72
C VAL A 16 1.83 17.46 -6.12
N PRO A 17 2.62 17.20 -7.18
CA PRO A 17 2.21 17.49 -8.56
C PRO A 17 0.84 16.89 -8.89
N ALA A 18 -0.04 17.68 -9.51
CA ALA A 18 -1.39 17.25 -9.87
C ALA A 18 -1.39 15.96 -10.72
N GLY A 19 -0.45 15.83 -11.66
CA GLY A 19 -0.32 14.62 -12.49
C GLY A 19 0.03 13.35 -11.73
N LEU A 20 0.57 13.44 -10.51
CA LEU A 20 0.73 12.29 -9.61
C LEU A 20 -0.55 11.97 -8.85
N MET A 21 -1.30 13.02 -8.45
CA MET A 21 -2.59 12.87 -7.76
C MET A 21 -3.69 12.32 -8.69
N ASP A 22 -3.67 12.64 -9.98
CA ASP A 22 -4.63 12.14 -10.97
C ASP A 22 -4.56 10.61 -11.17
N ARG A 23 -3.46 9.99 -10.71
CA ARG A 23 -3.22 8.53 -10.75
C ARG A 23 -3.54 7.85 -9.42
N LEU A 24 -4.08 8.58 -8.45
CA LEU A 24 -4.74 7.99 -7.30
C LEU A 24 -6.12 7.53 -7.77
N ASP A 25 -6.24 6.25 -8.09
CA ASP A 25 -7.55 5.62 -8.14
C ASP A 25 -8.15 5.69 -6.75
N TYR A 26 -8.93 6.74 -6.49
CA TYR A 26 -9.58 6.90 -5.21
C TYR A 26 -10.67 5.85 -5.13
N ILE A 27 -10.33 4.63 -4.71
CA ILE A 27 -11.33 3.66 -4.27
C ILE A 27 -11.73 4.03 -2.84
N ALA A 28 -12.18 5.26 -2.66
CA ALA A 28 -13.00 5.64 -1.54
C ALA A 28 -14.45 5.47 -1.98
N SER A 29 -14.93 4.26 -1.84
CA SER A 29 -16.34 4.13 -1.55
C SER A 29 -16.46 3.11 -0.42
N PRO A 30 -17.20 3.43 0.65
CA PRO A 30 -17.60 2.44 1.62
C PRO A 30 -18.59 1.50 0.92
N GLY A 31 -18.06 0.55 0.15
CA GLY A 31 -18.84 -0.61 -0.26
C GLY A 31 -19.28 -1.39 0.98
N PRO A 32 -20.23 -2.33 0.87
CA PRO A 32 -20.67 -3.17 2.00
C PRO A 32 -19.50 -3.89 2.69
N ALA A 33 -19.69 -4.46 3.87
CA ALA A 33 -18.66 -5.33 4.46
C ALA A 33 -18.32 -6.45 3.44
N GLY A 34 -17.04 -6.67 3.14
CA GLY A 34 -16.60 -7.54 2.04
C GLY A 34 -16.41 -6.87 0.68
N SER A 35 -16.50 -5.54 0.58
CA SER A 35 -16.16 -4.80 -0.65
C SER A 35 -14.65 -4.66 -0.82
N TRP A 36 -14.19 -4.82 -2.07
CA TRP A 36 -12.79 -4.67 -2.47
C TRP A 36 -12.53 -3.27 -3.07
N PRO A 37 -11.37 -2.64 -2.82
CA PRO A 37 -10.25 -3.10 -2.00
C PRO A 37 -10.59 -3.04 -0.49
N PRO A 38 -9.85 -3.79 0.35
CA PRO A 38 -10.15 -3.90 1.79
C PRO A 38 -10.23 -2.52 2.44
N ARG A 39 -11.30 -2.24 3.19
CA ARG A 39 -11.42 -0.95 3.87
C ARG A 39 -10.39 -0.85 5.00
N PRO A 40 -9.87 0.36 5.33
CA PRO A 40 -9.27 0.56 6.63
C PRO A 40 -10.25 0.09 7.72
N GLY A 41 -9.84 -0.90 8.51
CA GLY A 41 -10.64 -1.51 9.58
C GLY A 41 -11.66 -2.60 9.17
N CYS A 42 -11.70 -3.10 7.92
CA CYS A 42 -12.56 -4.28 7.61
C CYS A 42 -11.92 -5.62 7.99
N CYS A 43 -10.60 -5.64 8.12
CA CYS A 43 -9.85 -6.71 8.76
C CYS A 43 -9.55 -6.23 10.18
N GLU A 44 -9.53 -7.12 11.18
CA GLU A 44 -9.17 -6.81 12.57
C GLU A 44 -7.69 -6.41 12.76
N HIS A 45 -7.08 -5.73 11.79
CA HIS A 45 -5.79 -5.07 11.97
C HIS A 45 -6.04 -3.76 12.72
N ARG A 46 -5.88 -3.84 14.04
CA ARG A 46 -6.17 -2.73 14.96
C ARG A 46 -5.26 -1.51 14.83
N ASP A 47 -4.19 -1.51 14.03
CA ASP A 47 -3.08 -0.60 14.35
C ASP A 47 -2.41 0.19 13.21
N ILE A 48 -3.01 0.42 12.02
CA ILE A 48 -2.35 1.28 11.01
C ILE A 48 -3.31 2.26 10.28
N GLY A 49 -3.08 3.57 10.51
CA GLY A 49 -3.60 4.72 9.74
C GLY A 49 -5.05 5.15 10.02
N ILE A 50 -5.29 6.44 10.25
CA ILE A 50 -6.67 7.00 10.32
C ILE A 50 -7.34 6.96 8.92
N VAL A 51 -6.52 7.04 7.86
CA VAL A 51 -6.97 7.05 6.46
C VAL A 51 -6.05 6.17 5.61
N ARG A 52 -6.61 5.12 5.00
CA ARG A 52 -5.96 4.31 3.95
C ARG A 52 -6.48 4.69 2.59
N ALA A 53 -5.59 4.82 1.61
CA ALA A 53 -5.93 4.86 0.20
C ALA A 53 -5.29 3.70 -0.54
N TRP A 54 -6.02 3.15 -1.51
CA TRP A 54 -5.52 2.17 -2.46
C TRP A 54 -5.27 2.88 -3.78
N ALA A 55 -4.10 2.71 -4.39
CA ALA A 55 -3.80 3.47 -5.60
C ALA A 55 -2.90 2.74 -6.59
N THR A 56 -3.19 2.92 -7.88
CA THR A 56 -2.40 2.42 -9.01
C THR A 56 -1.25 3.37 -9.35
N ILE A 57 -0.42 3.69 -8.35
CA ILE A 57 0.66 4.68 -8.52
C ILE A 57 1.95 4.07 -9.08
N ASP A 58 2.68 4.89 -9.84
CA ASP A 58 4.11 4.66 -10.08
C ASP A 58 4.89 5.14 -8.85
N LEU A 59 5.18 4.22 -7.93
CA LEU A 59 5.90 4.52 -6.69
C LEU A 59 7.29 5.13 -6.98
N ALA A 60 7.97 4.71 -8.06
CA ALA A 60 9.26 5.28 -8.42
C ALA A 60 9.14 6.75 -8.87
N ALA A 61 8.07 7.11 -9.58
CA ALA A 61 7.80 8.50 -9.93
C ALA A 61 7.50 9.34 -8.68
N TRP A 62 6.68 8.83 -7.77
CA TRP A 62 6.37 9.49 -6.50
C TRP A 62 7.61 9.74 -5.64
N LEU A 63 8.51 8.76 -5.52
CA LEU A 63 9.78 8.94 -4.80
C LEU A 63 10.70 9.98 -5.43
N ARG A 64 10.63 10.14 -6.76
CA ARG A 64 11.47 11.09 -7.49
C ARG A 64 10.95 12.52 -7.39
N GLU A 65 9.62 12.67 -7.41
CA GLU A 65 8.94 13.97 -7.57
C GLU A 65 8.35 14.52 -6.27
N ALA A 66 8.01 13.65 -5.33
CA ALA A 66 7.44 14.01 -4.03
C ALA A 66 7.97 13.13 -2.87
N PRO A 67 9.30 12.95 -2.70
CA PRO A 67 9.83 12.12 -1.61
C PRO A 67 9.40 12.60 -0.22
N GLN A 68 9.15 13.91 -0.05
CA GLN A 68 8.79 14.52 1.23
C GLN A 68 7.45 14.04 1.81
N VAL A 69 6.57 13.44 0.99
CA VAL A 69 5.28 12.93 1.51
C VAL A 69 5.40 11.62 2.26
N PHE A 70 6.51 10.90 2.09
CA PHE A 70 6.74 9.62 2.74
C PHE A 70 7.38 9.81 4.11
N GLY A 71 6.91 9.02 5.08
CA GLY A 71 7.50 8.99 6.42
C GLY A 71 8.86 8.29 6.44
N PRO A 72 9.45 8.12 7.64
CA PRO A 72 10.70 7.38 7.80
C PRO A 72 10.60 5.97 7.25
N HIS A 73 11.62 5.56 6.51
CA HIS A 73 11.74 4.23 5.91
C HIS A 73 13.20 3.80 5.90
N ARG A 74 13.46 2.50 5.78
CA ARG A 74 14.84 2.00 5.72
C ARG A 74 15.51 2.44 4.41
N PRO A 75 16.84 2.59 4.40
CA PRO A 75 17.57 2.87 3.16
C PRO A 75 17.18 1.89 2.06
N HIS A 76 16.88 2.41 0.88
CA HIS A 76 16.48 1.67 -0.32
C HIS A 76 15.17 0.89 -0.27
N GLU A 77 14.41 0.95 0.83
CA GLU A 77 13.17 0.20 0.99
C GLU A 77 12.14 0.55 -0.08
N LEU A 78 11.79 1.84 -0.20
CA LEU A 78 10.74 2.27 -1.14
C LEU A 78 11.17 2.09 -2.61
N GLU A 79 12.47 2.21 -2.90
CA GLU A 79 13.03 1.98 -4.25
C GLU A 79 12.92 0.50 -4.66
N GLN A 80 13.21 -0.41 -3.72
CA GLN A 80 13.06 -1.84 -3.92
C GLN A 80 11.59 -2.24 -4.04
N LEU A 81 10.70 -1.67 -3.23
CA LEU A 81 9.24 -1.85 -3.38
C LEU A 81 8.76 -1.38 -4.74
N ALA A 82 9.21 -0.20 -5.20
CA ALA A 82 8.86 0.31 -6.52
C ALA A 82 9.31 -0.64 -7.64
N ALA A 83 10.50 -1.24 -7.51
CA ALA A 83 11.01 -2.22 -8.46
C ALA A 83 10.16 -3.52 -8.48
N VAL A 84 9.69 -4.00 -7.32
CA VAL A 84 8.78 -5.15 -7.23
C VAL A 84 7.46 -4.84 -7.93
N GLY A 85 6.83 -3.70 -7.63
CA GLY A 85 5.58 -3.32 -8.28
C GLY A 85 5.72 -3.14 -9.79
N ALA A 86 6.83 -2.57 -10.26
CA ALA A 86 7.13 -2.46 -11.69
C ALA A 86 7.28 -3.83 -12.36
N GLN A 87 7.96 -4.78 -11.72
CA GLN A 87 8.07 -6.15 -12.23
C GLN A 87 6.70 -6.83 -12.29
N LEU A 88 5.89 -6.75 -11.23
CA LEU A 88 4.58 -7.41 -11.20
C LEU A 88 3.67 -6.92 -12.32
N ARG A 89 3.74 -5.63 -12.67
CA ARG A 89 3.02 -5.05 -13.82
C ARG A 89 3.48 -5.61 -15.17
N THR A 90 4.74 -6.02 -15.31
CA THR A 90 5.26 -6.57 -16.57
C THR A 90 5.09 -8.08 -16.66
N THR A 91 5.18 -8.80 -15.53
CA THR A 91 5.12 -10.27 -15.51
C THR A 91 3.71 -10.84 -15.37
N GLY A 92 2.79 -10.09 -14.74
CA GLY A 92 1.39 -10.50 -14.64
C GLY A 92 0.61 -9.95 -15.83
N GLU A 93 0.65 -10.61 -16.99
CA GLU A 93 -0.08 -10.17 -18.19
C GLU A 93 -1.54 -9.79 -17.85
N GLY A 94 -1.86 -8.50 -17.88
CA GLY A 94 -3.19 -7.97 -17.54
C GLY A 94 -3.51 -7.84 -16.04
N ALA A 95 -2.61 -8.25 -15.15
CA ALA A 95 -2.73 -8.02 -13.70
C ALA A 95 -2.42 -6.56 -13.37
N GLN A 96 -3.25 -5.98 -12.51
CA GLN A 96 -3.11 -4.63 -11.99
C GLN A 96 -2.38 -4.67 -10.65
N VAL A 97 -1.65 -3.59 -10.34
CA VAL A 97 -0.89 -3.43 -9.09
C VAL A 97 -1.40 -2.22 -8.33
N LEU A 98 -1.83 -2.45 -7.09
CA LEU A 98 -2.29 -1.45 -6.13
C LEU A 98 -1.34 -1.39 -4.94
N TRP A 99 -1.08 -0.17 -4.48
CA TRP A 99 -0.40 0.09 -3.22
C TRP A 99 -1.41 0.61 -2.19
N ALA A 100 -1.36 0.09 -0.96
CA ALA A 100 -1.97 0.76 0.17
C ALA A 100 -1.03 1.85 0.68
N LEU A 101 -1.54 3.08 0.72
CA LEU A 101 -0.90 4.24 1.29
C LEU A 101 -1.68 4.66 2.53
N ASP A 102 -1.06 4.51 3.69
CA ASP A 102 -1.66 4.93 4.96
C ASP A 102 -1.15 6.33 5.31
N LEU A 103 -2.07 7.27 5.49
CA LEU A 103 -1.76 8.56 6.10
C LEU A 103 -1.72 8.36 7.61
N ILE A 104 -0.51 8.45 8.17
CA ILE A 104 -0.27 8.30 9.60
C ILE A 104 -0.02 9.69 10.19
N THR A 105 -0.65 9.94 11.34
CA THR A 105 -0.54 11.22 12.03
C THR A 105 0.64 11.25 13.01
N PRO A 106 1.18 12.42 13.39
CA PRO A 106 2.35 12.53 14.29
C PRO A 106 2.20 11.76 15.60
N VAL A 107 0.98 11.67 16.13
CA VAL A 107 0.67 10.97 17.39
C VAL A 107 0.78 9.45 17.29
N GLN A 108 0.82 8.91 16.07
CA GLN A 108 0.92 7.48 15.77
C GLN A 108 2.31 7.07 15.28
N TRP A 109 3.11 8.02 14.79
CA TRP A 109 4.48 7.74 14.40
C TRP A 109 5.39 7.66 15.62
N VAL A 110 6.38 6.77 15.57
CA VAL A 110 7.54 6.85 16.45
C VAL A 110 8.50 7.89 15.85
N ASP A 111 8.85 8.90 16.64
CA ASP A 111 9.89 9.89 16.31
C ASP A 111 9.71 10.63 14.96
N HIS A 112 8.47 10.86 14.53
CA HIS A 112 8.17 11.68 13.34
C HIS A 112 7.17 12.82 13.66
N PRO A 113 7.56 14.09 13.50
CA PRO A 113 6.77 15.22 14.02
C PRO A 113 5.63 15.68 13.11
N VAL A 114 5.54 15.17 11.88
CA VAL A 114 4.54 15.61 10.87
C VAL A 114 3.76 14.42 10.29
N PRO A 115 2.53 14.64 9.77
CA PRO A 115 1.82 13.61 9.02
C PRO A 115 2.62 13.17 7.80
N ALA A 116 2.56 11.89 7.45
CA ALA A 116 3.24 11.35 6.29
C ALA A 116 2.59 10.05 5.81
N LEU A 117 2.96 9.60 4.62
CA LEU A 117 2.52 8.35 4.03
C LEU A 117 3.44 7.19 4.42
N ALA A 118 2.84 6.08 4.82
CA ALA A 118 3.46 4.77 4.85
C ALA A 118 2.97 3.94 3.66
N VAL A 119 3.89 3.18 3.04
CA VAL A 119 3.52 2.12 2.10
C VAL A 119 3.33 0.85 2.91
N SER A 120 2.09 0.34 2.96
CA SER A 120 1.70 -0.66 3.96
C SER A 120 1.34 -2.01 3.36
N GLU A 121 0.92 -2.01 2.11
CA GLU A 121 0.44 -3.21 1.43
C GLU A 121 0.61 -3.09 -0.09
N LEU A 122 0.82 -4.23 -0.72
CA LEU A 122 0.90 -4.40 -2.15
C LEU A 122 -0.13 -5.45 -2.54
N ILE A 123 -1.03 -5.10 -3.46
CA ILE A 123 -2.00 -6.03 -4.02
C ILE A 123 -1.77 -6.14 -5.53
N THR A 124 -1.84 -7.37 -6.02
CA THR A 124 -2.07 -7.66 -7.43
C THR A 124 -3.46 -8.20 -7.61
N TYR A 125 -4.15 -7.78 -8.67
CA TYR A 125 -5.45 -8.34 -9.03
C TYR A 125 -5.63 -8.47 -10.54
N GLY A 126 -6.31 -9.52 -10.98
CA GLY A 126 -6.56 -9.77 -12.41
C GLY A 126 -6.39 -11.24 -12.76
N PRO A 127 -5.71 -11.58 -13.87
CA PRO A 127 -5.34 -12.95 -14.18
C PRO A 127 -4.48 -13.59 -13.08
N ARG A 128 -4.54 -14.92 -12.98
CA ARG A 128 -3.76 -15.69 -12.01
C ARG A 128 -2.26 -15.48 -12.28
N LEU A 129 -1.51 -15.09 -11.25
CA LEU A 129 -0.06 -15.05 -11.31
C LEU A 129 0.51 -16.48 -11.35
N SER A 130 1.58 -16.69 -12.12
CA SER A 130 2.33 -17.94 -12.07
C SER A 130 3.02 -18.12 -10.72
N ASP A 131 3.23 -19.37 -10.31
CA ASP A 131 3.96 -19.69 -9.07
C ASP A 131 5.38 -19.08 -9.07
N SER A 132 6.01 -19.00 -10.25
CA SER A 132 7.32 -18.35 -10.43
C SER A 132 7.27 -16.85 -10.19
N ALA A 133 6.20 -16.16 -10.59
CA ALA A 133 6.03 -14.73 -10.37
C ALA A 133 5.79 -14.42 -8.89
N VAL A 134 4.94 -15.21 -8.24
CA VAL A 134 4.67 -15.12 -6.80
C VAL A 134 5.96 -15.34 -6.01
N SER A 135 6.66 -16.45 -6.27
CA SER A 135 7.92 -16.78 -5.57
C SER A 135 9.00 -15.71 -5.74
N ALA A 136 9.10 -15.11 -6.94
CA ALA A 136 10.06 -14.04 -7.20
C ALA A 136 9.70 -12.74 -6.46
N ALA A 137 8.41 -12.41 -6.35
CA ALA A 137 7.95 -11.27 -5.56
C ALA A 137 8.20 -11.50 -4.06
N ASP A 138 7.85 -12.68 -3.54
CA ASP A 138 8.09 -13.06 -2.13
C ASP A 138 9.55 -12.93 -1.74
N ALA A 139 10.47 -13.44 -2.57
CA ALA A 139 11.90 -13.37 -2.30
C ALA A 139 12.40 -11.92 -2.21
N LYS A 140 11.91 -11.04 -3.10
CA LYS A 140 12.29 -9.62 -3.12
C LYS A 140 11.68 -8.84 -1.96
N LEU A 141 10.41 -9.09 -1.65
CA LEU A 141 9.72 -8.43 -0.54
C LEU A 141 10.31 -8.85 0.81
N ARG A 142 10.65 -10.13 0.98
CA ARG A 142 11.36 -10.62 2.16
C ARG A 142 12.73 -9.97 2.34
N ALA A 143 13.46 -9.73 1.25
CA ALA A 143 14.76 -9.06 1.31
C ALA A 143 14.65 -7.61 1.82
N VAL A 144 13.49 -6.97 1.67
CA VAL A 144 13.19 -5.65 2.23
C VAL A 144 12.52 -5.73 3.60
N GLY A 145 12.41 -6.92 4.19
CA GLY A 145 11.78 -7.15 5.50
C GLY A 145 10.26 -6.99 5.50
N TRP A 146 9.60 -7.16 4.36
CA TRP A 146 8.15 -7.36 4.31
C TRP A 146 7.80 -8.81 4.63
N ALA A 147 6.60 -9.00 5.17
CA ALA A 147 6.10 -10.35 5.44
C ALA A 147 5.78 -11.08 4.13
N GLU A 148 5.86 -12.40 4.16
CA GLU A 148 5.26 -13.24 3.12
C GLU A 148 3.75 -12.96 3.04
N SER A 149 3.13 -13.27 1.90
CA SER A 149 1.67 -13.16 1.78
C SER A 149 0.98 -13.94 2.91
N THR A 150 0.30 -13.25 3.81
CA THR A 150 -0.40 -13.86 4.95
C THR A 150 -1.66 -14.61 4.51
N HIS A 151 -2.11 -14.33 3.29
CA HIS A 151 -3.20 -14.99 2.59
C HIS A 151 -2.63 -15.91 1.49
N GLU A 152 -3.25 -17.06 1.25
CA GLU A 152 -2.89 -17.93 0.11
C GLU A 152 -2.82 -17.10 -1.19
N ALA A 153 -1.72 -17.18 -1.95
CA ALA A 153 -1.62 -16.43 -3.20
C ALA A 153 -2.70 -16.85 -4.21
N ASN A 154 -3.09 -15.92 -5.09
CA ASN A 154 -4.15 -16.10 -6.08
C ASN A 154 -5.50 -16.51 -5.47
N GLN A 155 -5.96 -15.78 -4.46
CA GLN A 155 -7.33 -15.92 -3.95
C GLN A 155 -8.32 -15.46 -5.02
N MET A 156 -9.40 -16.23 -5.21
CA MET A 156 -10.43 -15.84 -6.16
C MET A 156 -11.24 -14.66 -5.61
N CYS A 157 -11.31 -13.59 -6.39
CA CYS A 157 -12.03 -12.36 -6.08
C CYS A 157 -13.07 -12.03 -7.15
N ILE A 158 -13.96 -11.07 -6.84
CA ILE A 158 -14.85 -10.45 -7.81
C ILE A 158 -14.68 -8.94 -7.73
N ILE A 159 -14.25 -8.33 -8.83
CA ILE A 159 -14.07 -6.87 -8.94
C ILE A 159 -14.93 -6.40 -10.10
N ASN A 160 -15.83 -5.43 -9.87
CA ASN A 160 -16.77 -4.91 -10.87
C ASN A 160 -17.53 -6.03 -11.62
N HIS A 161 -18.00 -7.05 -10.88
CA HIS A 161 -18.68 -8.24 -11.40
C HIS A 161 -17.82 -9.17 -12.28
N VAL A 162 -16.50 -8.94 -12.37
CA VAL A 162 -15.55 -9.79 -13.08
C VAL A 162 -14.80 -10.67 -12.08
N ARG A 163 -14.75 -11.99 -12.36
CA ARG A 163 -13.94 -12.92 -11.56
C ARG A 163 -12.46 -12.69 -11.83
N CYS A 164 -11.69 -12.58 -10.75
CA CYS A 164 -10.26 -12.31 -10.76
C CYS A 164 -9.53 -13.18 -9.74
N TYR A 165 -8.21 -13.10 -9.77
CA TYR A 165 -7.33 -13.59 -8.72
C TYR A 165 -6.63 -12.42 -8.07
N GLU A 166 -6.47 -12.48 -6.76
CA GLU A 166 -5.80 -11.51 -5.92
C GLU A 166 -4.60 -12.16 -5.22
N THR A 167 -3.49 -11.45 -5.14
CA THR A 167 -2.40 -11.78 -4.22
C THR A 167 -1.97 -10.52 -3.49
N SER A 168 -1.90 -10.59 -2.16
CA SER A 168 -1.52 -9.48 -1.29
C SER A 168 -0.22 -9.76 -0.54
N TRP A 169 0.54 -8.70 -0.29
CA TRP A 169 1.73 -8.69 0.55
C TRP A 169 1.67 -7.51 1.50
N HIS A 170 2.08 -7.72 2.74
CA HIS A 170 2.00 -6.72 3.79
C HIS A 170 3.39 -6.26 4.22
N GLY A 171 3.49 -4.97 4.54
CA GLY A 171 4.60 -4.48 5.35
C GLY A 171 4.68 -5.30 6.62
N GLY A 172 5.88 -5.80 6.95
CA GLY A 172 6.07 -6.49 8.22
C GLY A 172 5.67 -5.53 9.34
N GLU A 173 4.97 -6.04 10.36
CA GLU A 173 4.90 -5.30 11.63
C GLU A 173 6.34 -5.03 12.02
N SER A 174 6.76 -3.76 11.96
CA SER A 174 7.79 -3.32 12.87
C SER A 174 7.16 -3.53 14.23
N GLN A 175 7.35 -4.70 14.83
CA GLN A 175 7.16 -4.90 16.24
C GLN A 175 8.19 -3.98 16.92
N SER A 176 7.86 -2.69 16.99
CA SER A 176 8.30 -1.82 18.05
C SER A 176 7.57 -2.32 19.29
N THR A 177 8.00 -3.48 19.76
CA THR A 177 7.80 -3.86 21.15
C THR A 177 8.49 -2.75 21.92
N ARG A 178 7.68 -1.87 22.54
CA ARG A 178 8.16 -1.09 23.68
C ARG A 178 8.95 -2.06 24.56
N PRO A 179 10.20 -1.75 24.96
CA PRO A 179 10.77 -2.48 26.07
C PRO A 179 9.78 -2.34 27.24
N ALA A 180 9.35 -3.49 27.77
CA ALA A 180 8.50 -3.50 28.95
C ALA A 180 9.21 -2.69 30.04
N ALA A 181 8.52 -1.67 30.54
CA ALA A 181 8.96 -0.89 31.69
C ALA A 181 8.91 -1.74 32.96
#